data_AF-A0A7W0H0V6-F1
#
_entry.id   AF-A0A7W0H0V6-F1
#
_cell.length_a   1.000
_cell.length_b   1.000
_cell.length_c   1.000
_cell.angle_alpha   90.00
_cell.angle_beta   90.00
_cell.angle_gamma   90.00
#
_symmetry.space_group_name_H-M   'P 1'
#
loop_
_entity.id
_entity.type
_entity.pdbx_description
1 polymer ?
#
loop_
_entity_poly.entity_id
_entity_poly.type
_entity_poly.pdbx_seq_one_letter_code
_entity_poly.pdbx_strand_id
1 'polypeptide(L)' 'MELEEQEGVDPVIERRCAECGATLTESEIRAALELRGPFLCAVHASEEVALDEDAEPPA' A
#
# COMPACT_ATOMS: atom_id res chain seq x y z
N MET A 1 -14.61 -20.76 28.62
CA MET A 1 -13.88 -20.59 27.36
C MET A 1 -13.23 -19.23 27.44
N GLU A 2 -11.95 -19.22 27.85
CA GLU A 2 -11.12 -18.01 27.88
C GLU A 2 -10.79 -17.69 26.41
N LEU A 3 -11.24 -16.52 25.97
CA LEU A 3 -11.00 -16.02 24.62
C LEU A 3 -9.52 -15.65 24.57
N GLU A 4 -8.72 -16.49 23.93
CA GLU A 4 -7.30 -16.25 23.68
C GLU A 4 -7.15 -14.85 23.08
N GLU A 5 -6.57 -13.95 23.86
CA GLU A 5 -6.22 -12.59 23.45
C GLU A 5 -5.21 -12.74 22.31
N GLN A 6 -5.67 -12.67 21.06
CA GLN A 6 -4.82 -12.76 19.88
C GLN A 6 -3.85 -11.58 19.93
N GLU A 7 -2.67 -11.85 20.49
CA GLU A 7 -1.54 -10.94 20.64
C GLU A 7 -1.37 -10.16 19.34
N GLY A 8 -1.38 -8.83 19.47
CA GLY A 8 -1.32 -7.89 18.36
C GLY A 8 -0.22 -8.28 17.39
N VAL A 9 -0.62 -8.78 16.23
CA VAL A 9 0.28 -8.95 15.10
C VAL A 9 0.68 -7.53 14.72
N ASP A 10 1.88 -7.12 15.12
CA ASP A 10 2.50 -5.91 14.59
C ASP A 10 2.33 -5.97 13.07
N PRO A 11 1.70 -4.96 12.44
CA PRO A 11 1.59 -4.93 11.01
C PRO A 11 3.03 -4.87 10.50
N VAL A 12 3.54 -6.03 10.07
CA VAL A 12 4.85 -6.13 9.42
C VAL A 12 4.69 -5.26 8.20
N ILE A 13 5.27 -4.05 8.26
CA ILE A 13 5.26 -3.12 7.13
C ILE A 13 5.88 -3.89 5.98
N GLU A 14 5.05 -4.29 5.01
CA GLU A 14 5.46 -5.13 3.90
C GLU A 14 6.42 -4.32 3.02
N ARG A 15 7.72 -4.53 3.22
CA ARG A 15 8.78 -3.85 2.43
C ARG A 15 8.95 -4.50 1.05
N ARG A 16 7.91 -5.11 0.50
CA ARG A 16 7.96 -5.86 -0.75
C ARG A 16 6.81 -5.42 -1.64
N CYS A 17 7.09 -5.39 -2.94
CA CYS A 17 6.08 -5.16 -3.95
C CYS A 17 5.04 -6.29 -3.88
N ALA A 18 3.75 -5.94 -3.78
CA ALA A 18 2.66 -6.90 -3.74
C ALA A 18 2.53 -7.72 -5.05
N GLU A 19 2.97 -7.17 -6.19
CA GLU A 19 2.90 -7.85 -7.49
C GLU A 19 4.10 -8.75 -7.79
N CYS A 20 5.32 -8.22 -7.64
CA CYS A 20 6.53 -8.94 -8.03
C CYS A 20 7.40 -9.43 -6.86
N GLY A 21 7.06 -9.07 -5.63
CA GLY A 21 7.82 -9.43 -4.43
C GLY A 21 9.18 -8.73 -4.29
N ALA A 22 9.52 -7.79 -5.19
CA ALA A 22 10.75 -7.03 -5.12
C ALA A 22 10.83 -6.21 -3.82
N THR A 23 12.02 -6.09 -3.23
CA THR A 23 12.19 -5.26 -2.04
C THR A 23 12.05 -3.80 -2.41
N LEU A 24 11.16 -3.10 -1.71
CA LEU A 24 10.90 -1.68 -1.93
C LEU A 24 11.95 -0.83 -1.24
N THR A 25 12.28 0.28 -1.90
CA THR A 25 13.04 1.38 -1.35
C THR A 25 12.18 2.21 -0.39
N GLU A 26 12.81 3.01 0.45
CA GLU A 26 12.10 3.91 1.37
C GLU A 26 11.17 4.89 0.62
N SER A 27 11.59 5.35 -0.57
CA SER A 27 10.80 6.23 -1.43
C SER A 27 9.52 5.56 -1.93
N GLU A 28 9.60 4.30 -2.36
CA GLU A 28 8.44 3.52 -2.82
C GLU A 28 7.47 3.21 -1.67
N ILE A 29 8.00 2.88 -0.49
CA ILE A 29 7.20 2.67 0.72
C ILE A 29 6.47 3.96 1.10
N ARG A 30 7.16 5.11 1.08
CA ARG A 30 6.54 6.41 1.40
C ARG A 30 5.45 6.77 0.40
N ALA A 31 5.69 6.57 -0.90
CA ALA A 31 4.69 6.83 -1.93
C ALA A 31 3.41 5.99 -1.70
N ALA A 32 3.56 4.68 -1.44
CA ALA A 32 2.42 3.80 -1.13
C ALA A 32 1.66 4.24 0.13
N LEU A 33 2.37 4.67 1.19
CA LEU A 33 1.76 5.18 2.42
C LEU A 33 1.00 6.50 2.20
N GLU A 34 1.55 7.40 1.37
CA GLU A 34 0.93 8.69 1.03
C GLU A 34 -0.35 8.50 0.20
N LEU A 35 -0.30 7.59 -0.79
CA LEU A 35 -1.43 7.22 -1.63
C LEU A 35 -2.46 6.35 -0.88
N ARG A 36 -2.13 5.86 0.33
CA ARG A 36 -2.86 4.80 1.05
C ARG A 36 -3.15 3.58 0.16
N GLY A 37 -2.23 3.29 -0.76
CA GLY A 37 -2.32 2.22 -1.74
C GLY A 37 -1.50 0.99 -1.36
N PRO A 38 -1.51 -0.06 -2.20
CA PRO A 38 -0.64 -1.21 -2.01
C PRO A 38 0.84 -0.82 -2.12
N PHE A 39 1.69 -1.60 -1.46
CA PHE A 39 3.14 -1.45 -1.58
C PHE A 39 3.58 -1.93 -2.96
N LEU A 40 3.81 -1.01 -3.89
CA LEU A 40 4.29 -1.30 -5.24
C LEU A 40 5.64 -0.67 -5.53
N CYS A 41 6.44 -1.34 -6.36
CA CYS A 41 7.67 -0.74 -6.86
C CYS A 41 7.33 0.31 -7.91
N ALA A 42 8.27 1.22 -8.20
CA ALA A 42 8.05 2.35 -9.12
C ALA A 42 7.49 1.94 -10.49
N VAL A 43 7.82 0.72 -10.95
CA VAL A 43 7.28 0.15 -12.20
C VAL A 43 5.79 -0.09 -12.09
N HIS A 44 5.36 -0.93 -11.14
CA HIS A 44 3.95 -1.29 -10.95
C HIS A 44 3.11 -0.14 -10.37
N ALA A 45 3.71 0.73 -9.55
CA ALA A 45 3.05 1.94 -9.07
C ALA A 45 2.69 2.90 -10.22
N SER A 46 3.45 2.87 -11.32
CA SER A 46 3.13 3.66 -12.52
C SER A 46 1.99 3.05 -13.34
N GLU A 47 1.70 1.75 -13.16
CA GLU A 47 0.61 1.03 -13.84
C GLU A 47 -0.73 1.22 -13.11
N GLU A 48 -0.70 1.41 -11.78
CA GLU A 48 -1.89 1.66 -10.95
C GLU A 48 -2.41 3.12 -10.97
N VAL A 49 -1.82 4.02 -11.76
CA VAL A 49 -2.35 5.38 -11.96
C VAL A 49 -3.59 5.33 -12.87
N ALA A 50 -4.59 4.55 -12.49
CA ALA A 50 -5.95 4.61 -13.00
C ALA A 50 -6.68 5.69 -12.19
N LEU A 51 -6.56 6.92 -12.68
CA LEU A 51 -7.47 8.06 -12.54
C LEU A 51 -8.23 8.17 -11.20
N ASP A 52 -7.84 9.14 -10.38
CA ASP A 52 -8.76 9.80 -9.44
C ASP A 52 -9.99 10.34 -10.23
N GLU A 53 -11.03 9.51 -10.35
CA GLU A 53 -12.32 9.87 -10.96
C GLU A 53 -13.30 10.52 -9.96
N ASP A 54 -12.82 10.96 -8.79
CA ASP A 54 -13.62 11.64 -7.75
C ASP A 54 -13.26 13.13 -7.57
N ALA A 55 -12.85 13.80 -8.65
CA ALA A 55 -12.95 15.26 -8.72
C ALA A 55 -14.36 15.61 -9.21
N GLU A 56 -15.31 15.68 -8.28
CA GLU A 56 -16.67 16.20 -8.52
C GLU A 56 -16.60 17.53 -9.31
N PRO A 57 -17.16 17.64 -10.52
CA PRO A 57 -17.33 18.94 -11.16
C PRO A 57 -18.38 19.73 -10.35
N PRO A 58 -18.09 20.96 -9.90
CA PRO A 58 -19.07 21.74 -9.18
C PRO A 58 -20.25 22.06 -10.11
N ALA A 59 -21.46 21.69 -9.70
CA ALA A 59 -22.73 22.05 -10.34
C ALA A 59 -23.55 22.96 -9.43
#